data_AF-A0A7C8CL85-F1
#
_entry.id   AF-A0A7C8CL85-F1
#
_cell.length_a   1.000
_cell.length_b   1.000
_cell.length_c   1.000
_cell.angle_alpha   90.00
_cell.angle_beta   90.00
_cell.angle_gamma   90.00
#
_symmetry.space_group_name_H-M   'P 1'
#
loop_
_entity.id
_entity.type
_entity.pdbx_description
1 polymer ?
#
loop_
_entity_poly.entity_id
_entity_poly.type
_entity_poly.pdbx_seq_one_letter_code
_entity_poly.pdbx_strand_id
1 'polypeptide(L)'
;MDRYLVISSDCHAGLPPERYRDYLDPGHRDAFDAALPIQIAATEEAARRFLVADINEEWRKGCGDQLSGAWDHDMRIQVLDNDGIAGEVIFPDG
;
A
#
# COMPACT_ATOMS: atom_id res chain seq x y z
N MET A 1 5.23 -29.30 17.23
CA MET A 1 5.73 -28.03 16.69
C MET A 1 5.41 -26.97 17.71
N ASP A 2 6.40 -26.21 18.15
CA ASP A 2 6.16 -25.14 19.13
C ASP A 2 5.39 -24.00 18.46
N ARG A 3 4.45 -23.41 19.19
CA ARG A 3 3.65 -22.29 18.71
C ARG A 3 4.31 -21.00 19.20
N TYR A 4 4.94 -20.29 18.27
CA TYR A 4 5.53 -18.99 18.52
C TYR A 4 4.48 -17.90 18.31
N LEU A 5 4.47 -16.92 19.22
CA LEU A 5 3.75 -15.67 19.02
C LEU A 5 4.70 -14.71 18.28
N VAL A 6 4.23 -14.16 17.16
CA VAL A 6 4.98 -13.19 16.36
C VAL A 6 4.28 -11.83 16.43
N ILE A 7 5.05 -10.78 16.71
CA ILE A 7 4.62 -9.39 16.63
C ILE A 7 5.46 -8.72 15.54
N SER A 8 4.82 -8.11 14.55
CA SER A 8 5.54 -7.33 13.54
C SER A 8 5.90 -5.96 14.12
N SER A 9 7.20 -5.65 14.17
CA SER A 9 7.65 -4.34 14.64
C SER A 9 7.63 -3.27 13.56
N ASP A 10 7.40 -3.64 12.30
CA ASP A 10 7.46 -2.75 11.16
C ASP A 10 6.55 -3.22 10.03
N CYS A 11 5.59 -2.38 9.69
CA CYS A 11 4.74 -2.52 8.52
C CYS A 11 4.17 -1.15 8.16
N HIS A 12 3.59 -1.06 6.96
CA HIS A 12 3.05 0.19 6.46
C HIS A 12 1.57 0.07 6.11
N ALA A 13 0.88 1.21 6.16
CA ALA A 13 -0.48 1.37 5.67
C ALA A 13 -0.65 2.77 5.08
N GLY A 14 -1.39 2.85 3.98
CA GLY A 14 -1.63 4.10 3.26
C GLY A 14 -2.78 3.95 2.28
N LEU A 15 -3.56 5.02 2.14
CA LEU A 15 -4.60 5.08 1.12
C LEU A 15 -3.98 5.08 -0.28
N PRO A 16 -4.70 4.55 -1.28
CA PRO A 16 -4.45 4.89 -2.67
C PRO A 16 -4.33 6.42 -2.85
N PRO A 17 -3.32 6.92 -3.57
CA PRO A 17 -2.99 8.35 -3.63
C PRO A 17 -4.20 9.26 -3.89
N GLU A 18 -5.06 8.88 -4.84
CA GLU A 18 -6.26 9.63 -5.24
C GLU A 18 -7.26 9.86 -4.11
N ARG A 19 -7.30 8.97 -3.10
CA ARG A 19 -8.25 9.05 -1.97
C ARG A 19 -7.81 10.06 -0.92
N TYR A 20 -6.55 10.50 -0.92
CA TYR A 20 -6.12 11.58 -0.02
C TYR A 20 -6.75 12.92 -0.37
N ARG A 21 -7.22 13.10 -1.61
CA ARG A 21 -7.88 14.32 -2.08
C ARG A 21 -9.00 14.81 -1.15
N ASP A 22 -9.79 13.88 -0.63
CA ASP A 22 -10.96 14.20 0.21
C ASP A 22 -10.57 14.82 1.56
N TYR A 23 -9.33 14.58 2.00
CA TYR A 23 -8.76 15.09 3.24
C TYR A 23 -7.97 16.40 3.04
N LEU A 24 -7.73 16.82 1.79
CA LEU A 24 -7.07 18.09 1.51
C LEU A 24 -8.03 19.26 1.71
N ASP A 25 -7.48 20.37 2.22
CA ASP A 25 -8.14 21.67 2.21
C ASP A 25 -8.63 21.96 0.78
N PRO A 26 -9.90 22.41 0.59
CA PRO A 26 -10.44 22.75 -0.72
C PRO A 26 -9.52 23.61 -1.59
N GLY A 27 -8.76 24.55 -1.01
CA GLY A 27 -7.84 25.42 -1.75
C GLY A 27 -6.63 24.71 -2.37
N HIS A 28 -6.36 23.46 -1.99
CA HIS A 28 -5.25 22.66 -2.52
C HIS A 28 -5.69 21.57 -3.50
N ARG A 29 -6.99 21.31 -3.65
CA ARG A 29 -7.50 20.18 -4.44
C ARG A 29 -7.19 20.32 -5.93
N ASP A 30 -7.31 21.52 -6.50
CA ASP A 30 -7.01 21.74 -7.92
C ASP A 30 -5.52 21.51 -8.23
N ALA A 31 -4.63 21.93 -7.33
CA ALA A 31 -3.19 21.69 -7.45
C ALA A 31 -2.87 20.19 -7.32
N PHE A 32 -3.54 19.50 -6.39
CA PHE A 32 -3.42 18.05 -6.23
C PHE A 32 -3.89 17.29 -7.48
N ASP A 33 -5.06 17.65 -8.01
CA ASP A 33 -5.65 17.04 -9.21
C ASP A 33 -4.74 17.21 -10.45
N ALA A 34 -4.04 18.35 -10.54
CA ALA A 34 -3.05 18.58 -11.58
C ALA A 34 -1.75 17.78 -11.37
N ALA A 35 -1.29 17.63 -10.12
CA ALA A 35 -0.02 16.99 -9.78
C ALA A 35 -0.09 15.46 -9.77
N LEU A 36 -1.20 14.88 -9.31
CA LEU A 36 -1.35 13.43 -9.14
C LEU A 36 -1.04 12.62 -10.41
N PRO A 37 -1.61 12.91 -11.60
CA PRO A 37 -1.30 12.13 -12.80
C PRO A 37 0.17 12.25 -13.23
N ILE A 38 0.81 13.39 -12.97
CA ILE A 38 2.25 13.60 -13.23
C ILE A 38 3.07 12.69 -12.32
N GLN A 39 2.73 12.63 -11.03
CA GLN A 39 3.40 11.78 -10.06
C GLN A 39 3.23 10.29 -10.39
N ILE A 40 2.03 9.86 -10.77
CA ILE A 40 1.76 8.47 -11.19
C ILE A 40 2.66 8.10 -12.39
N ALA A 41 2.67 8.93 -13.43
CA ALA A 41 3.48 8.68 -14.62
C ALA A 41 5.00 8.63 -14.30
N ALA A 42 5.47 9.50 -13.39
CA ALA A 42 6.86 9.50 -12.94
C ALA A 42 7.22 8.22 -12.16
N THR A 43 6.34 7.75 -11.28
CA THR A 43 6.53 6.50 -10.53
C THR A 43 6.53 5.28 -11.46
N GLU A 44 5.63 5.23 -12.44
CA GLU A 44 5.60 4.17 -13.45
C GLU A 44 6.87 4.18 -14.31
N GLU A 45 7.36 5.36 -14.70
CA GLU A 45 8.62 5.48 -15.42
C GLU A 45 9.81 5.03 -14.59
N ALA A 46 9.86 5.42 -13.31
CA ALA A 46 10.89 4.96 -12.38
C ALA A 46 10.87 3.44 -12.26
N ALA A 47 9.70 2.82 -12.06
CA ALA A 47 9.57 1.36 -11.96
C ALA A 47 10.08 0.64 -13.21
N ARG A 48 9.82 1.20 -14.40
CA ARG A 48 10.38 0.69 -15.66
C ARG A 48 11.91 0.83 -15.72
N ARG A 49 12.45 2.01 -15.36
CA ARG A 49 13.91 2.27 -15.36
C ARG A 49 14.67 1.39 -14.38
N PHE A 50 14.06 1.08 -13.23
CA PHE A 50 14.63 0.17 -12.23
C PHE A 50 14.40 -1.32 -12.55
N LEU A 51 13.78 -1.65 -13.69
CA LEU A 51 13.49 -3.02 -14.13
C LEU A 51 12.65 -3.83 -13.13
N VAL A 52 11.86 -3.15 -12.29
CA VAL A 52 10.97 -3.78 -11.28
C VAL A 52 9.52 -3.87 -11.76
N ALA A 53 9.18 -3.21 -12.87
CA ALA A 53 7.80 -3.17 -13.39
C ALA A 53 7.25 -4.58 -13.65
N ASP A 54 7.95 -5.38 -14.45
CA ASP A 54 7.50 -6.73 -14.83
C ASP A 54 7.47 -7.68 -13.62
N ILE A 55 8.45 -7.56 -12.71
CA ILE A 55 8.52 -8.35 -11.48
C ILE A 55 7.31 -8.05 -10.59
N ASN A 56 6.99 -6.77 -10.42
CA ASN A 56 5.86 -6.35 -9.62
C ASN A 56 4.53 -6.77 -10.25
N GLU A 57 4.41 -6.69 -11.58
CA GLU A 57 3.20 -7.15 -12.28
C GLU A 57 2.96 -8.64 -12.10
N GLU A 58 3.99 -9.48 -12.31
CA GLU A 58 3.87 -10.92 -12.09
C GLU A 58 3.54 -11.27 -10.64
N TRP A 59 4.18 -10.61 -9.66
CA TRP A 59 3.87 -10.82 -8.25
C TRP A 59 2.42 -10.46 -7.92
N ARG A 60 1.92 -9.31 -8.40
CA ARG A 60 0.55 -8.84 -8.13
C ARG A 60 -0.52 -9.80 -8.64
N LYS A 61 -0.27 -10.55 -9.72
CA LYS A 61 -1.22 -11.56 -10.24
C LYS A 61 -1.57 -12.62 -9.19
N GLY A 62 -0.67 -12.91 -8.26
CA GLY A 62 -0.87 -13.88 -7.18
C GLY A 62 -1.53 -13.32 -5.92
N CYS A 63 -1.57 -11.99 -5.76
CA CYS A 63 -2.03 -11.36 -4.52
C CYS A 63 -3.56 -11.25 -4.40
N GLY A 64 -4.28 -11.20 -5.53
CA GLY A 64 -5.72 -10.96 -5.53
C GLY A 64 -6.07 -9.69 -4.75
N ASP A 65 -7.07 -9.78 -3.87
CA ASP A 65 -7.56 -8.64 -3.09
C ASP A 65 -6.69 -8.30 -1.86
N GLN A 66 -5.70 -9.13 -1.51
CA GLN A 66 -4.92 -9.00 -0.28
C GLN A 66 -4.15 -7.67 -0.19
N LEU A 67 -3.77 -7.09 -1.33
CA LEU A 67 -3.10 -5.78 -1.38
C LEU A 67 -3.95 -4.67 -0.79
N SER A 68 -5.28 -4.82 -0.81
CA SER A 68 -6.17 -3.85 -0.16
C SER A 68 -5.97 -3.78 1.35
N GLY A 69 -5.35 -4.78 2.00
CA GLY A 69 -4.99 -4.74 3.42
C GLY A 69 -4.04 -3.58 3.80
N ALA A 70 -3.45 -2.88 2.83
CA ALA A 70 -2.74 -1.62 3.07
C ALA A 70 -3.68 -0.45 3.46
N TRP A 71 -4.98 -0.51 3.13
CA TRP A 71 -5.96 0.55 3.44
C TRP A 71 -7.33 0.05 3.90
N ASP A 72 -7.62 -1.24 3.77
CA ASP A 72 -8.83 -1.90 4.24
C ASP A 72 -8.50 -2.73 5.49
N HIS A 73 -9.08 -2.33 6.62
CA HIS A 73 -8.85 -2.96 7.91
C HIS A 73 -9.26 -4.44 7.91
N ASP A 74 -10.40 -4.79 7.32
CA ASP A 74 -10.93 -6.15 7.41
C ASP A 74 -10.06 -7.10 6.58
N MET A 75 -9.61 -6.67 5.40
CA MET A 75 -8.64 -7.43 4.62
C MET A 75 -7.28 -7.54 5.34
N ARG A 76 -6.83 -6.47 6.01
CA ARG A 76 -5.58 -6.48 6.76
C ARG A 76 -5.58 -7.56 7.85
N ILE A 77 -6.67 -7.67 8.61
CA ILE A 77 -6.82 -8.71 9.63
C ILE A 77 -6.72 -10.11 9.00
N GLN A 78 -7.37 -10.34 7.85
CA GLN A 78 -7.28 -11.64 7.15
C GLN A 78 -5.86 -11.98 6.70
N VAL A 79 -5.10 -11.00 6.21
CA VAL A 79 -3.69 -11.19 5.82
C VAL A 79 -2.85 -11.53 7.05
N LEU A 80 -3.00 -10.79 8.16
CA LEU A 80 -2.26 -11.05 9.40
C LEU A 80 -2.56 -12.43 10.00
N ASP A 81 -3.82 -12.86 9.98
CA ASP A 81 -4.23 -14.18 10.44
C ASP A 81 -3.60 -15.30 9.59
N ASN A 82 -3.54 -15.10 8.26
CA ASN A 82 -2.89 -16.06 7.34
C ASN A 82 -1.37 -16.13 7.54
N ASP A 83 -0.75 -14.99 7.87
CA ASP A 83 0.70 -14.89 8.11
C ASP A 83 1.10 -15.30 9.55
N GLY A 84 0.13 -15.52 10.44
CA GLY A 84 0.37 -15.89 11.84
C GLY A 84 0.91 -14.74 12.70
N ILE A 85 0.56 -13.50 12.36
CA ILE A 85 0.97 -12.30 13.08
C ILE A 85 -0.08 -11.93 14.12
N ALA A 86 0.29 -11.97 15.40
CA ALA A 86 -0.62 -11.70 16.51
C ALA A 86 -0.87 -10.20 16.76
N GLY A 87 0.00 -9.35 16.22
CA GLY A 87 -0.09 -7.90 16.34
C GLY A 87 1.06 -7.21 15.63
N GLU A 88 0.91 -5.90 15.41
CA GLU A 88 1.89 -5.14 14.63
C GLU A 88 1.93 -3.66 14.99
N VAL A 89 3.06 -3.02 14.65
CA VAL A 89 3.24 -1.57 14.67
C VAL A 89 3.16 -1.04 13.24
N ILE A 90 2.23 -0.14 12.98
CA ILE A 90 1.93 0.39 11.64
C ILE A 90 2.50 1.80 11.48
N PHE A 91 3.29 2.00 10.42
CA PHE A 91 3.80 3.30 9.97
C PHE A 91 3.04 3.79 8.72
N PRO A 92 3.01 5.10 8.47
CA PRO A 92 2.46 5.63 7.23
C PRO A 92 3.23 5.11 6.00
N ASP A 93 2.50 4.77 4.94
CA ASP A 93 3.06 4.50 3.62
C ASP A 93 3.31 5.82 2.84
N GLY A 94 4.25 5.79 1.89
CA GLY A 94 4.79 6.98 1.19
C GLY A 94 4.44 7.09 -0.28
#